data_AF-A0A5C6JXB2-F1
#
_entry.id   AF-A0A5C6JXB2-F1
#
_cell.length_a   1.000
_cell.length_b   1.000
_cell.length_c   1.000
_cell.angle_alpha   90.00
_cell.angle_beta   90.00
_cell.angle_gamma   90.00
#
_symmetry.space_group_name_H-M   'P 1'
#
loop_
_entity.id
_entity.type
_entity.pdbx_description
1 polymer ?
#
loop_
_entity_poly.entity_id
_entity_poly.type
_entity_poly.pdbx_seq_one_letter_code
_entity_poly.pdbx_strand_id
1 'polypeptide(L)'
;MDWAALEAAHAEEPLPYWQDVVRLDGVPEDVRLRHAALLPEPDPDGLSGSARLTRERARHGLGGQYHCAPSTQLDGLLAAGLLDGADLVRLAAPAAWLLSYLGSAARRTDAPPEAADARTLLADLVRSRLGTDRAAWHRVAERLTGLDPEWDPVSTVEALLAG
;
A
#
# COMPACT_ATOMS: atom_id res chain seq x y z
N MET A 1 -11.41 -28.40 6.42
CA MET A 1 -12.06 -27.71 5.29
C MET A 1 -11.08 -27.71 4.13
N ASP A 2 -11.53 -28.08 2.93
CA ASP A 2 -10.69 -28.04 1.74
C ASP A 2 -10.81 -26.65 1.10
N TRP A 3 -9.82 -25.79 1.37
CA TRP A 3 -9.81 -24.42 0.87
C TRP A 3 -9.57 -24.34 -0.63
N ALA A 4 -8.78 -25.25 -1.20
CA ALA A 4 -8.52 -25.26 -2.64
C ALA A 4 -9.81 -25.58 -3.42
N ALA A 5 -10.60 -26.55 -2.94
CA ALA A 5 -11.90 -26.86 -3.53
C ALA A 5 -12.88 -25.67 -3.41
N LEU A 6 -12.86 -24.95 -2.28
CA LEU A 6 -13.73 -23.79 -2.07
C LEU A 6 -13.32 -22.60 -2.95
N GLU A 7 -12.02 -22.32 -3.07
CA GLU A 7 -11.47 -21.30 -3.98
C GLU A 7 -11.82 -21.63 -5.44
N ALA A 8 -11.73 -22.90 -5.84
CA ALA A 8 -12.11 -23.35 -7.18
C ALA A 8 -13.62 -23.16 -7.43
N ALA A 9 -14.47 -23.53 -6.48
CA ALA A 9 -15.91 -23.31 -6.58
C ALA A 9 -16.26 -21.82 -6.72
N HIS A 10 -15.62 -20.93 -5.93
CA HIS A 10 -15.81 -19.48 -6.05
C HIS A 10 -15.37 -18.93 -7.42
N ALA A 11 -14.30 -19.50 -8.01
CA ALA A 11 -13.83 -19.10 -9.33
C ALA A 11 -14.79 -19.52 -10.46
N GLU A 12 -15.46 -20.67 -10.33
CA GLU A 12 -16.47 -21.13 -11.30
C GLU A 12 -17.80 -20.38 -11.14
N GLU A 13 -18.28 -20.23 -9.90
CA GLU A 13 -19.49 -19.51 -9.55
C GLU A 13 -19.22 -18.61 -8.33
N PRO A 14 -19.20 -17.27 -8.49
CA PRO A 14 -18.88 -16.35 -7.41
C PRO A 14 -19.79 -16.53 -6.18
N LEU A 15 -19.23 -17.19 -5.17
CA LEU A 15 -19.87 -17.32 -3.87
C LEU A 15 -20.17 -15.94 -3.26
N PRO A 16 -21.39 -15.70 -2.77
CA PRO A 16 -21.74 -14.46 -2.09
C PRO A 16 -20.92 -14.32 -0.81
N TYR A 17 -20.60 -13.08 -0.44
CA TYR A 17 -19.85 -12.76 0.79
C TYR A 17 -18.46 -13.40 0.88
N TRP A 18 -17.83 -13.72 -0.26
CA TRP A 18 -16.48 -14.29 -0.29
C TRP A 18 -15.45 -13.47 0.51
N GLN A 19 -15.55 -12.15 0.44
CA GLN A 19 -14.72 -11.25 1.25
C GLN A 19 -14.84 -11.53 2.75
N ASP A 20 -16.04 -11.84 3.25
CA ASP A 20 -16.27 -12.07 4.67
C ASP A 20 -15.73 -13.43 5.06
N VAL A 21 -15.88 -14.44 4.18
CA VAL A 21 -15.29 -15.78 4.35
C VAL A 21 -13.77 -15.69 4.49
N VAL A 22 -13.08 -14.98 3.60
CA VAL A 22 -11.61 -14.81 3.63
C VAL A 22 -11.14 -14.07 4.90
N ARG A 23 -12.01 -13.25 5.51
CA ARG A 23 -11.71 -12.46 6.70
C ARG A 23 -11.94 -13.21 8.02
N LEU A 24 -12.57 -14.38 7.99
CA LEU A 24 -12.89 -15.12 9.21
C LEU A 24 -11.62 -15.55 9.97
N ASP A 25 -11.75 -15.59 11.29
CA ASP A 25 -10.74 -16.18 12.15
C ASP A 25 -10.60 -17.68 11.85
N GLY A 26 -9.35 -18.15 11.75
CA GLY A 26 -9.03 -19.54 11.43
C GLY A 26 -8.89 -19.86 9.94
N VAL A 27 -9.11 -18.90 9.04
CA VAL A 27 -8.72 -19.03 7.64
C VAL A 27 -7.19 -19.11 7.55
N PRO A 28 -6.61 -20.12 6.87
CA PRO A 28 -5.17 -20.26 6.71
C PRO A 28 -4.54 -19.00 6.09
N GLU A 29 -3.38 -18.61 6.59
CA GLU A 29 -2.71 -17.39 6.14
C GLU A 29 -2.37 -17.44 4.65
N ASP A 30 -2.02 -18.60 4.10
CA ASP A 30 -1.73 -18.76 2.68
C ASP A 30 -2.95 -18.46 1.79
N VAL A 31 -4.15 -18.81 2.24
CA VAL A 31 -5.41 -18.43 1.58
C VAL A 31 -5.58 -16.92 1.67
N ARG A 32 -5.43 -16.33 2.86
CA ARG A 32 -5.55 -14.86 3.05
C ARG A 32 -4.54 -14.07 2.21
N LEU A 33 -3.32 -14.58 2.04
CA LEU A 33 -2.30 -13.98 1.18
C LEU A 33 -2.70 -13.97 -0.30
N ARG A 34 -3.30 -15.06 -0.80
CA ARG A 34 -3.81 -15.12 -2.19
C ARG A 34 -4.95 -14.13 -2.44
N HIS A 35 -5.72 -13.83 -1.40
CA HIS A 35 -6.86 -12.91 -1.42
C HIS A 35 -6.59 -11.61 -0.67
N ALA A 36 -5.33 -11.16 -0.61
CA ALA A 36 -4.94 -10.01 0.21
C ALA A 36 -5.76 -8.75 -0.11
N ALA A 37 -6.12 -8.52 -1.37
CA ALA A 37 -6.97 -7.41 -1.80
C ALA A 37 -8.35 -7.36 -1.10
N LEU A 38 -8.86 -8.51 -0.65
CA LEU A 38 -10.17 -8.62 0.01
C LEU A 38 -10.09 -8.38 1.51
N LEU A 39 -8.89 -8.37 2.11
CA LEU A 39 -8.74 -8.13 3.53
C LEU A 39 -9.07 -6.67 3.87
N PRO A 40 -9.51 -6.38 5.11
CA PRO A 40 -9.64 -5.00 5.53
C PRO A 40 -8.30 -4.29 5.40
N GLU A 41 -8.35 -2.98 5.32
CA GLU A 41 -7.14 -2.19 5.46
C GLU A 41 -6.53 -2.42 6.86
N PRO A 42 -5.19 -2.50 7.00
CA PRO A 42 -4.55 -2.75 8.29
C PRO A 42 -4.73 -1.58 9.25
N ASP A 43 -4.94 -1.88 10.53
CA ASP A 43 -4.85 -0.90 11.62
C ASP A 43 -3.39 -0.47 11.86
N PRO A 44 -3.11 0.51 12.74
CA PRO A 44 -1.73 0.87 13.10
C PRO A 44 -0.88 -0.34 13.56
N ASP A 45 -1.51 -1.34 14.18
CA ASP A 45 -0.87 -2.58 14.62
C ASP A 45 -0.89 -3.70 13.56
N GLY A 46 -1.35 -3.41 12.34
CA GLY A 46 -1.43 -4.35 11.22
C GLY A 46 -2.74 -5.14 11.13
N LEU A 47 -2.70 -6.21 10.33
CA LEU A 47 -3.74 -7.23 10.28
C LEU A 47 -3.47 -8.33 11.31
N SER A 48 -4.53 -9.03 11.73
CA SER A 48 -4.39 -10.30 12.43
C SER A 48 -3.63 -11.29 11.55
N GLY A 49 -2.47 -11.78 12.00
CA GLY A 49 -1.61 -12.69 11.25
C GLY A 49 -0.15 -12.22 11.26
N SER A 50 0.60 -12.59 10.23
CA SER A 50 2.00 -12.20 10.11
C SER A 50 2.18 -10.80 9.52
N ALA A 51 3.37 -10.22 9.74
CA ALA A 51 3.81 -8.99 9.06
C ALA A 51 3.76 -9.11 7.53
N ARG A 52 4.00 -10.32 7.00
CA ARG A 52 3.90 -10.58 5.55
C ARG A 52 2.49 -10.32 5.04
N LEU A 53 1.46 -10.69 5.79
CA LEU A 53 0.07 -10.47 5.40
C LEU A 53 -0.27 -8.97 5.35
N THR A 54 0.16 -8.21 6.35
CA THR A 54 0.01 -6.74 6.38
C THR A 54 0.71 -6.09 5.18
N ARG A 55 1.97 -6.51 4.91
CA ARG A 55 2.71 -6.05 3.75
C ARG A 55 1.98 -6.38 2.45
N GLU A 56 1.51 -7.61 2.27
CA GLU A 56 0.75 -7.96 1.08
C GLU A 56 -0.52 -7.12 0.92
N ARG A 57 -1.26 -6.89 2.01
CA ARG A 57 -2.45 -6.04 1.95
C ARG A 57 -2.11 -4.61 1.53
N ALA A 58 -0.97 -4.06 1.96
CA ALA A 58 -0.57 -2.69 1.63
C ALA A 58 -0.41 -2.44 0.11
N ARG A 59 -0.20 -3.48 -0.70
CA ARG A 59 -0.15 -3.40 -2.17
C ARG A 59 -1.49 -3.00 -2.79
N HIS A 60 -2.58 -3.26 -2.09
CA HIS A 60 -3.94 -3.04 -2.59
C HIS A 60 -4.56 -1.75 -2.04
N GLY A 61 -3.72 -0.80 -1.61
CA GLY A 61 -4.16 0.51 -1.16
C GLY A 61 -4.26 0.65 0.36
N LEU A 62 -3.72 1.76 0.86
CA LEU A 62 -3.83 2.29 2.22
C LEU A 62 -4.47 3.69 2.18
N GLY A 63 -4.95 4.18 3.33
CA GLY A 63 -5.56 5.50 3.46
C GLY A 63 -7.08 5.55 3.18
N GLY A 64 -7.75 4.39 3.15
CA GLY A 64 -9.21 4.27 3.05
C GLY A 64 -9.91 4.09 4.41
N GLN A 65 -9.16 3.91 5.50
CA GLN A 65 -9.71 3.89 6.86
C GLN A 65 -10.09 5.31 7.32
N TYR A 66 -11.38 5.52 7.62
CA TYR A 66 -11.88 6.79 8.15
C TYR A 66 -11.84 6.87 9.68
N HIS A 67 -11.56 5.75 10.37
CA HIS A 67 -11.57 5.70 11.84
C HIS A 67 -10.24 6.12 12.49
N CYS A 68 -9.15 6.21 11.73
CA CYS A 68 -7.88 6.75 12.19
C CYS A 68 -7.28 7.71 11.15
N ALA A 69 -6.46 8.65 11.60
CA ALA A 69 -5.75 9.52 10.67
C ALA A 69 -4.72 8.68 9.88
N PRO A 70 -4.58 8.87 8.55
CA PRO A 70 -3.61 8.12 7.74
C PRO A 70 -2.18 8.17 8.26
N SER A 71 -1.79 9.27 8.91
CA SER A 71 -0.48 9.38 9.58
C SER A 71 -0.34 8.43 10.76
N THR A 72 -1.38 8.28 11.58
CA THR A 72 -1.38 7.35 12.73
C THR A 72 -1.24 5.91 12.28
N GLN A 73 -1.96 5.54 11.22
CA GLN A 73 -1.86 4.22 10.61
C GLN A 73 -0.44 3.93 10.13
N LEU A 74 0.10 4.78 9.25
CA LEU A 74 1.43 4.56 8.68
C LEU A 74 2.53 4.62 9.74
N ASP A 75 2.43 5.53 10.72
CA ASP A 75 3.40 5.59 11.81
C ASP A 75 3.38 4.31 12.65
N GLY A 76 2.19 3.77 12.94
CA GLY A 76 2.04 2.49 13.65
C GLY A 76 2.65 1.33 12.88
N LEU A 77 2.35 1.23 11.57
CA LEU A 77 2.86 0.15 10.72
C LEU A 77 4.40 0.15 10.63
N LEU A 78 5.01 1.33 10.58
CA LEU A 78 6.48 1.48 10.63
C LEU A 78 7.03 1.15 12.02
N ALA A 79 6.45 1.73 13.08
CA ALA A 79 6.91 1.53 14.45
C ALA A 79 6.80 0.07 14.90
N ALA A 80 5.80 -0.67 14.40
CA ALA A 80 5.63 -2.10 14.64
C ALA A 80 6.53 -2.99 13.75
N GLY A 81 7.31 -2.40 12.83
CA GLY A 81 8.18 -3.13 11.90
C GLY A 81 7.41 -3.99 10.87
N LEU A 82 6.15 -3.64 10.61
CA LEU A 82 5.28 -4.35 9.67
C LEU A 82 5.51 -3.87 8.23
N LEU A 83 5.89 -2.61 8.10
CA LEU A 83 6.41 -2.00 6.88
C LEU A 83 7.76 -1.35 7.21
N ASP A 84 8.62 -1.24 6.20
CA ASP A 84 9.82 -0.42 6.25
C ASP A 84 9.76 0.76 5.26
N GLY A 85 10.80 1.59 5.25
CA GLY A 85 10.86 2.74 4.36
C GLY A 85 10.88 2.37 2.86
N ALA A 86 11.41 1.21 2.50
CA ALA A 86 11.39 0.73 1.13
C ALA A 86 9.99 0.25 0.71
N ASP A 87 9.28 -0.40 1.63
CA ASP A 87 7.89 -0.81 1.43
C ASP A 87 7.00 0.40 1.10
N LEU A 88 7.17 1.53 1.78
CA LEU A 88 6.41 2.76 1.48
C LEU A 88 6.62 3.30 0.06
N VAL A 89 7.76 3.02 -0.56
CA VAL A 89 8.09 3.57 -1.88
C VAL A 89 7.77 2.57 -2.99
N ARG A 90 8.09 1.30 -2.77
CA ARG A 90 8.09 0.27 -3.82
C ARG A 90 6.89 -0.66 -3.78
N LEU A 91 6.21 -0.75 -2.64
CA LEU A 91 5.23 -1.80 -2.39
C LEU A 91 3.86 -1.24 -2.04
N ALA A 92 3.81 -0.33 -1.08
CA ALA A 92 2.56 0.26 -0.64
C ALA A 92 1.97 1.13 -1.75
N ALA A 93 0.65 1.09 -1.82
CA ALA A 93 -0.16 1.95 -2.65
C ALA A 93 -1.17 2.67 -1.75
N PRO A 94 -1.80 3.75 -2.21
CA PRO A 94 -1.51 4.50 -3.44
C PRO A 94 -0.43 5.59 -3.26
N ALA A 95 0.28 5.91 -4.33
CA ALA A 95 1.40 6.86 -4.35
C ALA A 95 1.05 8.25 -3.80
N ALA A 96 -0.10 8.81 -4.18
CA ALA A 96 -0.50 10.15 -3.77
C ALA A 96 -0.60 10.29 -2.24
N TRP A 97 -1.18 9.28 -1.58
CA TRP A 97 -1.33 9.24 -0.13
C TRP A 97 0.02 9.06 0.57
N LEU A 98 0.89 8.21 0.03
CA LEU A 98 2.24 7.98 0.58
C LEU A 98 3.13 9.23 0.43
N LEU A 99 3.06 9.93 -0.70
CA LEU A 99 3.76 11.21 -0.88
C LEU A 99 3.26 12.28 0.09
N SER A 100 1.94 12.35 0.32
CA SER A 100 1.36 13.25 1.31
C SER A 100 1.85 12.94 2.73
N TYR A 101 1.86 11.65 3.10
CA TYR A 101 2.41 11.17 4.37
C TYR A 101 3.88 11.55 4.53
N LEU A 102 4.74 11.22 3.56
CA LEU A 102 6.18 11.51 3.63
C LEU A 102 6.45 13.01 3.71
N GLY A 103 5.66 13.82 3.01
CA GLY A 103 5.71 15.28 3.12
C GLY A 103 5.34 15.78 4.51
N SER A 104 4.33 15.18 5.15
CA SER A 104 3.93 15.48 6.54
C SER A 104 4.97 15.05 7.56
N ALA A 105 5.45 13.80 7.46
CA ALA A 105 6.49 13.22 8.32
C ALA A 105 7.77 14.07 8.32
N ALA A 106 8.13 14.66 7.17
CA ALA A 106 9.29 15.54 7.05
C ALA A 106 9.27 16.78 7.96
N ARG A 107 8.08 17.23 8.39
CA ARG A 107 7.89 18.42 9.23
C ARG A 107 7.67 18.09 10.70
N ARG A 108 7.62 16.80 11.02
CA ARG A 108 7.31 16.26 12.33
C ARG A 108 8.57 15.74 13.00
N THR A 109 8.70 15.97 14.30
CA THR A 109 9.84 15.47 15.10
C THR A 109 9.58 14.07 15.67
N ASP A 110 8.35 13.60 15.60
CA ASP A 110 7.86 12.32 16.13
C ASP A 110 7.63 11.26 15.05
N ALA A 111 7.99 11.54 13.79
CA ALA A 111 7.86 10.58 12.71
C ALA A 111 8.84 9.40 12.90
N PRO A 112 8.44 8.16 12.57
CA PRO A 112 9.34 7.01 12.61
C PRO A 112 10.58 7.21 11.72
N PRO A 113 11.77 6.70 12.11
CA PRO A 113 13.00 6.87 11.34
C PRO A 113 12.90 6.31 9.93
N GLU A 114 12.12 5.24 9.72
CA GLU A 114 11.88 4.62 8.43
C GLU A 114 11.22 5.60 7.42
N ALA A 115 10.49 6.62 7.89
CA ALA A 115 9.96 7.66 7.03
C ALA A 115 11.08 8.54 6.44
N ALA A 116 12.18 8.75 7.17
CA ALA A 116 13.36 9.44 6.65
C ALA A 116 14.11 8.59 5.62
N ASP A 117 14.18 7.27 5.84
CA ASP A 117 14.76 6.33 4.88
C ASP A 117 13.95 6.28 3.58
N ALA A 118 12.62 6.20 3.68
CA ALA A 118 11.71 6.28 2.54
C ALA A 118 11.91 7.58 1.73
N ARG A 119 12.07 8.72 2.41
CA ARG A 119 12.33 10.01 1.76
C ARG A 119 13.69 10.06 1.05
N THR A 120 14.71 9.43 1.61
CA THR A 120 16.03 9.32 0.98
C THR A 120 15.93 8.50 -0.30
N LEU A 121 15.28 7.33 -0.23
CA LEU A 121 15.02 6.49 -1.40
C LEU A 121 14.19 7.24 -2.47
N LEU A 122 13.14 7.95 -2.07
CA LEU A 122 12.33 8.79 -2.95
C LEU A 122 13.17 9.86 -3.66
N ALA A 123 14.05 10.55 -2.93
CA ALA A 123 14.91 11.58 -3.51
C ALA A 123 15.85 11.01 -4.60
N ASP A 124 16.39 9.81 -4.37
CA ASP A 124 17.22 9.13 -5.36
C ASP A 124 16.43 8.64 -6.59
N LEU A 125 15.20 8.17 -6.40
CA LEU A 125 14.29 7.83 -7.52
C LEU A 125 13.92 9.07 -8.33
N VAL A 126 13.55 10.18 -7.68
CA VAL A 126 13.26 11.44 -8.37
C VAL A 126 14.46 11.93 -9.15
N ARG A 127 15.67 11.88 -8.57
CA ARG A 127 16.91 12.28 -9.25
C ARG A 127 17.22 11.41 -10.47
N SER A 128 17.06 10.09 -10.34
CA SER A 128 17.41 9.13 -11.39
C SER A 128 16.36 8.99 -12.49
N ARG A 129 15.07 9.14 -12.17
CA ARG A 129 13.95 8.93 -13.11
C ARG A 129 13.43 10.22 -13.73
N LEU A 130 13.34 11.29 -12.95
CA LEU A 130 12.82 12.57 -13.44
C LEU A 130 13.96 13.54 -13.77
N GLY A 131 14.92 13.69 -12.85
CA GLY A 131 16.02 14.65 -13.00
C GLY A 131 15.50 16.04 -13.38
N THR A 132 15.99 16.57 -14.51
CA THR A 132 15.54 17.83 -15.11
C THR A 132 14.59 17.64 -16.30
N ASP A 133 14.12 16.41 -16.57
CA ASP A 133 13.24 16.12 -17.69
C ASP A 133 11.83 16.68 -17.44
N ARG A 134 11.52 17.79 -18.11
CA ARG A 134 10.22 18.46 -18.02
C ARG A 134 9.05 17.55 -18.45
N ALA A 135 9.25 16.67 -19.43
CA ALA A 135 8.19 15.78 -19.88
C ALA A 135 7.87 14.71 -18.83
N ALA A 136 8.89 14.17 -18.17
CA ALA A 136 8.70 13.22 -17.07
C ALA A 136 7.96 13.88 -15.89
N TRP A 137 8.34 15.11 -15.52
CA TRP A 137 7.62 15.88 -14.51
C TRP A 137 6.15 16.16 -14.88
N HIS A 138 5.88 16.47 -16.16
CA HIS A 138 4.52 16.67 -16.64
C HIS A 138 3.66 15.41 -16.49
N ARG A 139 4.19 14.24 -16.89
CA ARG A 139 3.48 12.96 -16.75
C ARG A 139 3.14 12.64 -15.30
N VAL A 140 4.08 12.83 -14.36
CA VAL A 140 3.81 12.65 -12.92
C VAL A 140 2.70 13.57 -12.44
N ALA A 141 2.69 14.83 -12.89
CA ALA A 141 1.63 15.77 -12.55
C ALA A 141 0.27 15.35 -13.12
N GLU A 142 0.20 14.91 -14.39
CA GLU A 142 -1.02 14.40 -15.01
C GLU A 142 -1.58 13.19 -14.25
N ARG A 143 -0.72 12.22 -13.91
CA ARG A 143 -1.08 11.04 -13.11
C ARG A 143 -1.63 11.39 -11.74
N LEU A 144 -0.96 12.30 -11.02
CA LEU A 144 -1.39 12.75 -9.69
C LEU A 144 -2.68 13.58 -9.70
N THR A 145 -3.00 14.21 -10.84
CA THR A 145 -4.19 15.05 -11.00
C THR A 145 -5.35 14.32 -11.69
N GLY A 146 -5.18 13.03 -12.02
CA GLY A 146 -6.19 12.23 -12.71
C GLY A 146 -6.42 12.64 -14.17
N LEU A 147 -5.46 13.33 -14.78
CA LEU A 147 -5.50 13.74 -16.19
C LEU A 147 -4.93 12.68 -17.14
N ASP A 148 -4.20 11.69 -16.61
CA ASP A 148 -3.75 10.50 -17.35
C ASP A 148 -4.82 9.39 -17.21
N PRO A 149 -5.63 9.11 -18.26
CA PRO A 149 -6.71 8.13 -18.17
C PRO A 149 -6.23 6.67 -18.12
N GLU A 150 -4.99 6.42 -18.54
CA GLU A 150 -4.38 5.08 -18.54
C GLU A 150 -3.69 4.77 -17.20
N TRP A 151 -3.66 5.75 -16.28
CA TRP A 151 -2.98 5.63 -15.00
C TRP A 151 -3.84 4.92 -13.96
N ASP A 152 -3.27 3.88 -13.33
CA ASP A 152 -3.88 3.25 -12.16
C ASP A 152 -3.61 4.09 -10.90
N PRO A 153 -4.65 4.69 -10.28
CA PRO A 153 -4.50 5.49 -9.07
C PRO A 153 -4.04 4.68 -7.84
N VAL A 154 -4.14 3.34 -7.88
CA VAL A 154 -3.66 2.41 -6.85
C VAL A 154 -2.24 1.90 -7.15
N SER A 155 -1.44 2.72 -7.84
CA SER A 155 -0.03 2.43 -8.10
C SER A 155 0.89 2.87 -6.95
N THR A 156 2.07 2.25 -6.88
CA THR A 156 3.14 2.60 -5.91
C THR A 156 3.85 3.90 -6.28
N VAL A 157 4.61 4.47 -5.34
CA VAL A 157 5.41 5.68 -5.60
C VAL A 157 6.47 5.41 -6.68
N GLU A 158 7.11 4.25 -6.66
CA GLU A 158 8.08 3.87 -7.68
C GLU A 158 7.44 3.76 -9.08
N ALA A 159 6.25 3.17 -9.19
CA ALA A 159 5.51 3.09 -10.44
C ALA A 159 5.08 4.49 -10.94
N LEU A 160 4.66 5.39 -10.04
CA LEU A 160 4.30 6.76 -10.40
C LEU A 160 5.45 7.50 -11.09
N LEU A 161 6.68 7.29 -10.59
CA LEU A 161 7.90 7.91 -11.09
C LEU A 161 8.50 7.16 -12.30
N ALA A 162 7.95 6.00 -12.68
CA ALA A 162 8.40 5.26 -13.84
C ALA A 162 7.98 5.96 -15.15
N GLY A 163 8.86 5.87 -16.15
CA GLY A 163 8.79 6.62 -17.41
C GLY A 163 7.56 6.31 -18.23
#